data_AF-A0AAD0C9C2-F1
#
_entry.id   AF-A0AAD0C9C2-F1
#
_cell.length_a   1.000
_cell.length_b   1.000
_cell.length_c   1.000
_cell.angle_alpha   90.00
_cell.angle_beta   90.00
_cell.angle_gamma   90.00
#
_symmetry.space_group_name_H-M   'P 1'
#
loop_
_entity.id
_entity.type
_entity.pdbx_description
1 polymer ?
#
loop_
_entity_poly.entity_id
_entity_poly.type
_entity_poly.pdbx_seq_one_letter_code
_entity_poly.pdbx_strand_id
1 'polypeptide(L)'
;MQTNPLDGLHDVIAPNQVDWWPLAPAWWVIITLLCIALLTGVYAIYKAYQFKKAKRFAVSLSQQEQYPQHLHIILKRLVVEYYGKHLATQPTKQWCETLNTLSGLTFTEQEILSLYSSENNNVDLSKKFRQAIKNFKVKEPLYV
;
A
#
# COMPACT_ATOMS: atom_id res chain seq x y z
N MET A 1 -16.88 -74.82 52.25
CA MET A 1 -17.51 -73.65 51.60
C MET A 1 -16.48 -73.10 50.65
N GLN A 2 -16.64 -73.39 49.35
CA GLN A 2 -15.63 -73.09 48.33
C GLN A 2 -15.91 -71.67 47.84
N THR A 3 -15.03 -70.73 48.20
CA THR A 3 -15.15 -69.34 47.77
C THR A 3 -14.91 -69.27 46.27
N ASN A 4 -15.94 -68.85 45.54
CA ASN A 4 -15.89 -68.72 44.08
C ASN A 4 -14.88 -67.62 43.73
N PRO A 5 -13.79 -67.91 42.98
CA PRO A 5 -12.71 -66.96 42.72
C PRO A 5 -13.11 -65.78 41.82
N LEU A 6 -14.36 -65.74 41.37
CA LEU A 6 -14.92 -64.72 40.48
C LEU A 6 -15.71 -63.63 41.22
N ASP A 7 -15.87 -63.75 42.55
CA ASP A 7 -16.68 -62.85 43.38
C ASP A 7 -16.05 -61.45 43.58
N GLY A 8 -14.80 -61.25 43.14
CA GLY A 8 -14.08 -59.98 43.23
C GLY A 8 -13.92 -59.23 41.90
N LEU A 9 -14.57 -59.69 40.82
CA LEU A 9 -14.42 -59.07 39.51
C LEU A 9 -15.31 -57.81 39.42
N HIS A 10 -14.77 -56.68 39.84
CA HIS A 10 -15.38 -55.37 39.56
C HIS A 10 -15.52 -55.20 38.04
N ASP A 11 -16.73 -54.82 37.62
CA ASP A 11 -17.09 -54.60 36.22
C ASP A 11 -16.08 -53.65 35.55
N VAL A 12 -15.65 -53.99 34.33
CA VAL A 12 -14.63 -53.22 33.59
C VAL A 12 -15.20 -51.83 33.31
N ILE A 13 -14.71 -50.84 34.06
CA ILE A 13 -15.00 -49.42 33.80
C ILE A 13 -14.34 -49.08 32.46
N ALA A 14 -15.15 -48.86 31.42
CA ALA A 14 -14.64 -48.34 30.16
C ALA A 14 -13.95 -47.00 30.44
N PRO A 15 -12.71 -46.79 29.97
CA PRO A 15 -12.02 -45.53 30.21
C PRO A 15 -12.89 -44.40 29.68
N ASN A 16 -13.12 -43.41 30.55
CA ASN A 16 -13.89 -42.25 30.18
C ASN A 16 -13.30 -41.67 28.89
N GLN A 17 -14.21 -41.35 27.98
CA GLN A 17 -13.97 -40.87 26.62
C GLN A 17 -12.79 -39.91 26.62
N VAL A 18 -11.83 -40.09 25.70
CA VAL A 18 -10.64 -39.23 25.60
C VAL A 18 -11.10 -37.78 25.54
N ASP A 19 -11.04 -37.11 26.68
CA ASP A 19 -11.24 -35.68 26.74
C ASP A 19 -10.20 -35.12 25.79
N TRP A 20 -10.67 -34.36 24.81
CA TRP A 20 -9.92 -33.69 23.75
C TRP A 20 -9.05 -32.54 24.31
N TRP A 21 -8.57 -32.74 25.54
CA TRP A 21 -7.89 -31.82 26.44
C TRP A 21 -6.70 -32.58 27.06
N PRO A 22 -5.56 -31.94 27.35
CA PRO A 22 -5.21 -30.57 27.12
C PRO A 22 -4.72 -30.45 25.69
N LEU A 23 -5.16 -29.41 24.98
CA LEU A 23 -4.47 -28.98 23.77
C LEU A 23 -2.98 -28.88 24.16
N ALA A 24 -2.16 -29.83 23.68
CA ALA A 24 -0.80 -30.01 24.18
C ALA A 24 -0.10 -28.64 24.15
N PRO A 25 0.75 -28.29 25.14
CA PRO A 25 1.33 -26.94 25.27
C PRO A 25 1.93 -26.37 23.96
N ALA A 26 2.38 -27.25 23.06
CA ALA A 26 2.86 -26.93 21.72
C ALA A 26 1.84 -26.20 20.81
N TRP A 27 0.54 -26.42 20.96
CA TRP A 27 -0.48 -25.72 20.15
C TRP A 27 -0.56 -24.24 20.43
N TRP A 28 -0.28 -23.83 21.67
CA TRP A 28 -0.20 -22.42 22.01
C TRP A 28 0.91 -21.72 21.23
N VAL A 29 2.05 -22.39 21.00
CA VAL A 29 3.14 -21.85 20.18
C VAL A 29 2.68 -21.61 18.74
N ILE A 30 1.93 -22.56 18.17
CA ILE A 30 1.37 -22.44 16.81
C ILE A 30 0.35 -21.30 16.74
N ILE A 31 -0.54 -21.20 17.71
CA ILE A 31 -1.55 -20.13 17.80
C ILE A 31 -0.87 -18.77 17.94
N THR A 32 0.12 -18.64 18.82
CA THR A 32 0.88 -17.39 19.00
C THR A 32 1.59 -17.00 17.71
N LEU A 33 2.25 -17.94 17.04
CA LEU A 33 2.93 -17.67 15.78
C LEU A 33 1.95 -17.26 14.68
N LEU A 34 0.78 -17.91 14.60
CA LEU A 34 -0.29 -17.55 13.68
C LEU A 34 -0.82 -16.14 13.97
N CYS A 35 -1.05 -15.80 15.24
CA CYS A 35 -1.46 -14.46 15.66
C CYS A 35 -0.43 -13.40 15.23
N ILE A 36 0.87 -13.65 15.44
CA ILE A 36 1.93 -12.73 15.03
C ILE A 36 1.96 -12.58 13.51
N ALA A 37 1.86 -13.68 12.76
CA ALA A 37 1.81 -13.66 11.30
C ALA A 37 0.60 -12.86 10.79
N LEU A 38 -0.57 -13.00 11.45
CA LEU A 38 -1.77 -12.26 11.10
C LEU A 38 -1.61 -10.77 11.41
N LEU A 39 -1.10 -10.41 12.59
CA LEU A 39 -0.86 -9.02 12.97
C LEU A 39 0.13 -8.32 12.04
N THR A 40 1.24 -8.99 11.72
CA THR A 40 2.24 -8.45 10.78
C THR A 40 1.67 -8.31 9.37
N GLY A 41 0.89 -9.29 8.90
CA GLY A 41 0.18 -9.24 7.62
C GLY A 41 -0.80 -8.07 7.55
N VAL A 42 -1.66 -7.90 8.54
CA VAL A 42 -2.62 -6.79 8.63
C VAL A 42 -1.89 -5.45 8.67
N TYR A 43 -0.82 -5.34 9.47
CA TYR A 43 -0.02 -4.12 9.54
C TYR A 43 0.65 -3.77 8.19
N ALA A 44 1.21 -4.77 7.49
CA ALA A 44 1.81 -4.57 6.17
C ALA A 44 0.77 -4.12 5.13
N ILE A 45 -0.42 -4.73 5.14
CA ILE A 45 -1.54 -4.34 4.27
C ILE A 45 -2.01 -2.93 4.59
N TYR A 46 -2.16 -2.59 5.87
CA TYR A 46 -2.55 -1.25 6.31
C TYR A 46 -1.54 -0.19 5.86
N LYS A 47 -0.24 -0.45 6.05
CA LYS A 47 0.84 0.45 5.61
C LYS A 47 0.83 0.61 4.08
N ALA A 48 0.65 -0.49 3.34
CA ALA A 48 0.55 -0.45 1.88
C ALA A 48 -0.69 0.32 1.40
N TYR A 49 -1.80 0.21 2.13
CA TYR A 49 -3.03 0.95 1.84
C TYR A 49 -2.86 2.45 2.07
N GLN A 50 -2.32 2.84 3.23
CA GLN A 50 -2.02 4.23 3.58
C GLN A 50 -1.07 4.86 2.57
N PHE A 51 -0.04 4.14 2.14
CA PHE A 51 0.90 4.62 1.13
C PHE A 51 0.22 4.88 -0.23
N LYS A 52 -0.81 4.10 -0.60
CA LYS A 52 -1.57 4.33 -1.85
C LYS A 52 -2.63 5.44 -1.74
N LYS A 53 -2.96 5.88 -0.51
CA LYS A 53 -4.02 6.87 -0.26
C LYS A 53 -3.72 8.22 -0.93
N ALA A 54 -2.49 8.72 -0.83
CA ALA A 54 -2.11 9.99 -1.44
C ALA A 54 -2.25 9.98 -2.97
N LYS A 55 -1.86 8.88 -3.62
CA LYS A 55 -2.04 8.72 -5.09
C LYS A 55 -3.53 8.70 -5.46
N ARG A 56 -4.35 7.95 -4.73
CA ARG A 56 -5.80 7.87 -4.98
C ARG A 56 -6.46 9.24 -4.86
N PHE A 57 -6.12 9.99 -3.81
CA PHE A 57 -6.62 11.35 -3.59
C PHE A 57 -6.19 12.32 -4.69
N ALA A 58 -4.94 12.25 -5.14
CA ALA A 58 -4.46 13.08 -6.24
C ALA A 58 -5.16 12.75 -7.57
N VAL A 59 -5.43 11.47 -7.85
CA VAL A 59 -6.19 11.06 -9.05
C VAL A 59 -7.61 11.61 -8.99
N SER A 60 -8.32 11.48 -7.86
CA SER A 60 -9.67 12.04 -7.73
C SER A 60 -9.68 13.56 -7.88
N LEU A 61 -8.70 14.25 -7.27
CA LEU A 61 -8.58 15.70 -7.37
C LEU A 61 -8.29 16.14 -8.83
N SER A 62 -7.43 15.39 -9.54
CA SER A 62 -7.10 15.68 -10.95
C SER A 62 -8.29 15.61 -11.90
N GLN A 63 -9.34 14.85 -11.56
CA GLN A 63 -10.55 14.75 -12.38
C GLN A 63 -11.43 15.99 -12.27
N GLN A 64 -11.44 16.63 -11.10
CA GLN A 64 -12.22 17.84 -10.81
C GLN A 64 -11.54 19.09 -11.40
N GLU A 65 -10.22 19.10 -11.47
CA GLU A 65 -9.45 20.24 -11.96
C GLU A 65 -9.34 20.29 -13.48
N GLN A 66 -9.79 21.38 -14.10
CA GLN A 66 -9.66 21.62 -15.55
C GLN A 66 -8.36 22.34 -15.93
N TYR A 67 -7.77 23.08 -15.00
CA TYR A 67 -6.60 23.92 -15.27
C TYR A 67 -5.29 23.10 -15.22
N PRO A 68 -4.43 23.20 -16.24
CA PRO A 68 -3.19 22.44 -16.29
C PRO A 68 -2.19 22.86 -15.18
N GLN A 69 -2.26 24.12 -14.73
CA GLN A 69 -1.48 24.63 -13.60
C GLN A 69 -1.79 23.88 -12.29
N HIS A 70 -3.08 23.69 -11.97
CA HIS A 70 -3.48 22.96 -10.77
C HIS A 70 -3.03 21.50 -10.82
N LEU A 71 -3.11 20.86 -11.98
CA LEU A 71 -2.62 19.50 -12.18
C LEU A 71 -1.10 19.40 -11.96
N HIS A 72 -0.33 20.39 -12.41
CA HIS A 72 1.10 20.47 -12.15
C HIS A 72 1.42 20.62 -10.65
N ILE A 73 0.66 21.45 -9.92
CA ILE A 73 0.79 21.61 -8.47
C ILE A 73 0.48 20.29 -7.75
N ILE A 74 -0.56 19.57 -8.16
CA ILE A 74 -0.91 18.24 -7.61
C ILE A 74 0.25 17.27 -7.79
N LEU A 75 0.86 17.26 -8.98
CA LEU A 75 1.98 16.38 -9.27
C LEU A 75 3.23 16.75 -8.47
N LYS A 76 3.52 18.06 -8.31
CA LYS A 76 4.57 18.52 -7.38
C LYS A 76 4.30 18.04 -5.95
N ARG A 77 3.07 18.16 -5.45
CA ARG A 77 2.70 17.69 -4.12
C ARG A 77 2.89 16.17 -3.98
N LEU A 78 2.54 15.38 -5.00
CA LEU A 78 2.79 13.94 -5.01
C LEU A 78 4.28 13.62 -4.91
N VAL A 79 5.13 14.34 -5.65
CA VAL A 79 6.59 14.13 -5.56
C VAL A 79 7.10 14.48 -4.15
N VAL A 80 6.65 15.58 -3.56
CA VAL A 80 7.01 15.95 -2.18
C VAL A 80 6.62 14.86 -1.18
N GLU A 81 5.41 14.30 -1.30
CA GLU A 81 4.90 13.28 -0.38
C GLU A 81 5.71 11.97 -0.45
N TYR A 82 6.08 11.52 -1.66
CA TYR A 82 6.73 10.22 -1.83
C TYR A 82 8.26 10.27 -1.84
N TYR A 83 8.84 11.34 -2.36
CA TYR A 83 10.29 11.44 -2.59
C TYR A 83 10.91 12.64 -1.86
N GLY A 84 10.11 13.54 -1.28
CA GLY A 84 10.58 14.66 -0.48
C GLY A 84 10.66 15.99 -1.22
N LYS A 85 10.85 17.07 -0.45
CA LYS A 85 10.77 18.45 -0.95
C LYS A 85 11.86 18.82 -1.96
N HIS A 86 13.04 18.21 -1.86
CA HIS A 86 14.20 18.54 -2.68
C HIS A 86 13.95 18.35 -4.19
N LEU A 87 13.24 17.28 -4.58
CA LEU A 87 12.90 17.04 -6.00
C LEU A 87 11.87 18.03 -6.55
N ALA A 88 10.94 18.51 -5.72
CA ALA A 88 9.91 19.46 -6.18
C ALA A 88 10.44 20.91 -6.34
N THR A 89 11.57 21.21 -5.70
CA THR A 89 12.27 22.51 -5.77
C THR A 89 13.33 22.55 -6.88
N GLN A 90 13.48 21.48 -7.66
CA GLN A 90 14.42 21.44 -8.78
C GLN A 90 14.13 22.51 -9.84
N PRO A 91 15.18 23.00 -10.55
CA PRO A 91 15.04 23.84 -11.74
C PRO A 91 14.18 23.14 -12.81
N THR A 92 13.50 23.92 -13.65
CA THR A 92 12.54 23.42 -14.65
C THR A 92 13.09 22.27 -15.51
N LYS A 93 14.36 22.36 -15.93
CA LYS A 93 15.03 21.30 -16.72
C LYS A 93 15.12 19.95 -15.99
N GLN A 94 15.68 19.95 -14.78
CA GLN A 94 15.79 18.75 -13.96
C GLN A 94 14.42 18.22 -13.54
N TRP A 95 13.47 19.13 -13.29
CA TRP A 95 12.09 18.76 -13.01
C TRP A 95 11.44 18.02 -14.18
N CYS A 96 11.66 18.44 -15.44
CA CYS A 96 11.17 17.71 -16.61
C CYS A 96 11.70 16.28 -16.65
N GLU A 97 13.00 16.09 -16.43
CA GLU A 97 13.63 14.76 -16.44
C GLU A 97 13.03 13.86 -15.36
N THR A 98 12.96 14.34 -14.12
CA THR A 98 12.34 13.62 -12.99
C THR A 98 10.89 13.25 -13.30
N LEU A 99 10.12 14.19 -13.85
CA LEU A 99 8.72 13.97 -14.18
C LEU A 99 8.57 12.94 -15.31
N ASN A 100 9.47 12.95 -16.29
CA ASN A 100 9.48 11.97 -17.37
C ASN A 100 9.78 10.56 -16.86
N THR A 101 10.73 10.42 -15.93
CA THR A 101 11.02 9.15 -15.26
C THR A 101 9.78 8.66 -14.50
N LEU A 102 9.19 9.51 -13.65
CA LEU A 102 8.09 9.13 -12.76
C LEU A 102 6.75 8.87 -13.46
N SER A 103 6.49 9.54 -14.57
CA SER A 103 5.23 9.42 -15.32
C SER A 103 5.33 8.46 -16.50
N GLY A 104 6.54 8.18 -17.00
CA GLY A 104 6.77 7.46 -18.25
C GLY A 104 6.28 8.21 -19.50
N LEU A 105 6.04 9.53 -19.40
CA LEU A 105 5.64 10.40 -20.49
C LEU A 105 6.77 11.39 -20.80
N THR A 106 6.84 11.89 -22.03
CA THR A 106 7.85 12.87 -22.43
C THR A 106 7.29 14.28 -22.33
N PHE A 107 7.73 15.04 -21.33
CA PHE A 107 7.45 16.46 -21.17
C PHE A 107 8.64 17.31 -21.61
N THR A 108 8.34 18.37 -22.36
CA THR A 108 9.32 19.36 -22.82
C THR A 108 9.33 20.56 -21.88
N GLU A 109 10.50 21.20 -21.72
CA GLU A 109 10.63 22.42 -20.90
C GLU A 109 9.64 23.51 -21.33
N GLN A 110 9.41 23.68 -22.63
CA GLN A 110 8.46 24.63 -23.19
C GLN A 110 7.01 24.36 -22.75
N GLU A 111 6.61 23.09 -22.64
CA GLU A 111 5.27 22.73 -22.15
C GLU A 111 5.09 23.17 -20.70
N ILE A 112 6.12 23.00 -19.85
CA ILE A 112 6.08 23.43 -18.45
C ILE A 112 6.13 24.95 -18.35
N LEU A 113 6.96 25.63 -19.15
CA LEU A 113 7.04 27.09 -19.17
C LEU A 113 5.72 27.71 -19.63
N SER A 114 5.03 27.09 -20.59
CA SER A 114 3.73 27.55 -21.06
C SER A 114 2.69 27.58 -19.93
N LEU A 115 2.83 26.76 -18.89
CA LEU A 115 1.90 26.74 -17.75
C LEU A 115 1.88 28.06 -16.99
N TYR A 116 2.98 28.80 -16.97
CA TYR A 116 3.07 30.07 -16.24
C TYR A 116 2.51 31.25 -17.04
N SER A 117 2.10 31.02 -18.29
CA SER A 117 1.43 32.03 -19.11
C SER A 117 -0.02 32.17 -18.66
N SER A 118 -0.49 33.41 -18.51
CA SER A 118 -1.78 33.74 -17.88
C SER A 118 -3.04 33.16 -18.54
N GLU A 119 -2.96 32.68 -19.80
CA GLU A 119 -4.11 32.18 -20.58
C GLU A 119 -3.94 30.72 -21.04
N ASN A 120 -3.25 29.89 -20.27
CA ASN A 120 -3.04 28.50 -20.69
C ASN A 120 -4.22 27.58 -20.33
N ASN A 121 -5.25 27.56 -21.18
CA ASN A 121 -6.36 26.60 -21.15
C ASN A 121 -6.15 25.41 -22.11
N ASN A 122 -4.89 25.01 -22.37
CA ASN A 122 -4.60 23.89 -23.27
C ASN A 122 -5.15 22.57 -22.71
N VAL A 123 -6.27 22.12 -23.28
CA VAL A 123 -6.98 20.89 -22.89
C VAL A 123 -6.11 19.66 -23.14
N ASP A 124 -5.24 19.68 -24.14
CA ASP A 124 -4.33 18.55 -24.43
C ASP A 124 -3.25 18.41 -23.37
N LEU A 125 -2.69 19.54 -22.89
CA LEU A 125 -1.75 19.52 -21.77
C LEU A 125 -2.43 19.05 -20.47
N SER A 126 -3.65 19.51 -20.18
CA SER A 126 -4.36 19.06 -18.99
C SER A 126 -4.67 17.56 -19.02
N LYS A 127 -5.05 17.00 -20.18
CA LYS A 127 -5.19 15.55 -20.38
C LYS A 127 -3.86 14.82 -20.14
N LYS A 128 -2.75 15.35 -20.69
CA LYS A 128 -1.41 14.78 -20.50
C LYS A 128 -0.99 14.77 -19.03
N PHE A 129 -1.23 15.85 -18.29
CA PHE A 129 -0.95 15.90 -16.84
C PHE A 129 -1.85 14.95 -16.03
N ARG A 130 -3.14 14.83 -16.37
CA ARG A 130 -4.03 13.82 -15.75
C ARG A 130 -3.51 12.41 -15.98
N GLN A 131 -3.05 12.11 -17.20
CA GLN A 131 -2.45 10.83 -17.53
C GLN A 131 -1.15 10.59 -16.76
N ALA A 132 -0.31 11.63 -16.59
CA ALA A 132 0.89 11.56 -15.76
C ALA A 132 0.57 11.24 -14.29
N ILE A 133 -0.43 11.89 -13.70
CA ILE A 133 -0.88 11.63 -12.32
C ILE A 133 -1.38 10.18 -12.18
N LYS A 134 -2.13 9.68 -13.17
CA LYS A 134 -2.61 8.28 -13.18
C LYS A 134 -1.46 7.28 -13.29
N ASN A 135 -0.51 7.53 -14.18
CA ASN A 135 0.63 6.66 -14.44
C ASN A 135 1.77 6.82 -13.43
N PHE A 136 1.69 7.81 -12.55
CA PHE A 136 2.72 8.13 -11.56
C PHE A 136 3.19 6.88 -10.82
N LYS A 137 4.45 6.53 -11.02
CA LYS A 137 5.07 5.35 -10.45
C LYS A 137 5.58 5.69 -9.05
N VAL A 138 5.06 4.94 -8.08
CA VAL A 138 5.42 5.12 -6.68
C VAL A 138 6.47 4.06 -6.34
N LYS A 139 7.62 4.48 -5.80
CA LYS A 139 8.82 3.66 -5.48
C LYS A 139 9.77 3.38 -6.64
N GLU A 140 9.82 4.21 -7.68
CA GLU A 140 10.93 4.10 -8.62
C GLU A 140 12.23 4.63 -7.99
N PRO A 141 13.36 3.92 -8.10
CA PRO A 141 14.64 4.47 -7.70
C PRO A 141 14.99 5.59 -8.69
N LEU A 142 14.88 6.83 -8.21
CA LEU A 142 15.45 7.97 -8.92
C LEU A 142 16.95 7.97 -8.63
N TYR A 143 17.76 7.72 -9.66
CA TYR A 143 19.19 8.06 -9.61
C TYR A 143 19.29 9.57 -9.79
N VAL A 144 19.22 10.28 -8.65
CA VAL A 144 19.48 11.72 -8.55
C VAL A 144 20.97 11.94 -8.34
#